data_AF-A0A0A0JI56-F1
#
_entry.id   AF-A0A0A0JI56-F1
#
_cell.length_a   1.000
_cell.length_b   1.000
_cell.length_c   1.000
_cell.angle_alpha   90.00
_cell.angle_beta   90.00
_cell.angle_gamma   90.00
#
_symmetry.space_group_name_H-M   'P 1'
#
loop_
_entity.id
_entity.type
_entity.pdbx_description
1 polymer ?
#
loop_
_entity_poly.entity_id
_entity_poly.type
_entity_poly.pdbx_seq_one_letter_code
_entity_poly.pdbx_strand_id
1 'polypeptide(L)'
;MEAPGPRTIAAGDLGFSSLDNDDPTTRQVHRALTSSNLDQARCLRWNVVPWALTGPEGRLRAPRVDDLEDARPALSALLAELVDLRVVVPFGGAALEGWMRYLTLAEHPVVVPTLAVPHPSPANGHRRQEALQRTTAALERAADLCR
;
A
#
# COMPACT_ATOMS: atom_id res chain seq x y z
N MET A 1 0.12 0.43 0.91
CA MET A 1 0.18 1.87 1.25
C MET A 1 0.20 2.03 2.77
N GLU A 2 0.48 3.23 3.29
CA GLU A 2 0.69 3.44 4.74
C GLU A 2 -0.63 3.65 5.51
N ALA A 3 -1.26 4.81 5.33
CA ALA A 3 -2.53 5.19 5.97
C ALA A 3 -3.35 6.11 5.03
N PRO A 4 -4.66 6.32 5.28
CA PRO A 4 -5.49 7.24 4.50
C PRO A 4 -4.90 8.66 4.46
N GLY A 5 -4.89 9.26 3.27
CA GLY A 5 -4.51 10.65 3.08
C GLY A 5 -5.68 11.63 3.37
N PRO A 6 -5.41 12.95 3.40
CA PRO A 6 -6.41 13.96 3.78
C PRO A 6 -7.74 13.87 3.02
N ARG A 7 -7.69 13.55 1.72
CA ARG A 7 -8.90 13.47 0.89
C ARG A 7 -9.72 12.20 1.09
N THR A 8 -9.06 11.07 1.38
CA THR A 8 -9.77 9.86 1.80
C THR A 8 -10.47 10.11 3.13
N ILE A 9 -9.80 10.80 4.05
CA ILE A 9 -10.37 11.14 5.37
C ILE A 9 -11.55 12.11 5.25
N ALA A 10 -11.45 13.11 4.37
CA ALA A 10 -12.53 14.06 4.11
C ALA A 10 -13.80 13.41 3.53
N ALA A 11 -13.70 12.21 2.95
CA ALA A 11 -14.84 11.44 2.45
C ALA A 11 -15.59 10.66 3.54
N GLY A 12 -15.11 10.66 4.80
CA GLY A 12 -15.78 10.02 5.93
C GLY A 12 -15.96 8.52 5.73
N ASP A 13 -17.17 8.01 5.97
CA ASP A 13 -17.52 6.59 5.84
C ASP A 13 -17.38 6.04 4.41
N LEU A 14 -17.32 6.93 3.41
CA LEU A 14 -17.05 6.56 2.01
C LEU A 14 -15.55 6.50 1.70
N GLY A 15 -14.70 6.90 2.65
CA GLY A 15 -13.26 7.01 2.50
C GLY A 15 -12.53 5.68 2.67
N PHE A 16 -12.39 4.92 1.59
CA PHE A 16 -11.55 3.71 1.57
C PHE A 16 -10.33 3.84 0.65
N SER A 17 -9.37 2.92 0.80
CA SER A 17 -8.20 2.83 -0.07
C SER A 17 -8.61 2.27 -1.43
N SER A 18 -8.60 3.10 -2.48
CA SER A 18 -8.95 2.69 -3.85
C SER A 18 -7.91 3.16 -4.87
N LEU A 19 -7.71 2.41 -5.95
CA LEU A 19 -6.96 2.87 -7.13
C LEU A 19 -7.69 4.01 -7.89
N ASP A 20 -8.95 4.27 -7.58
CA ASP A 20 -9.74 5.35 -8.18
C ASP A 20 -9.67 6.67 -7.40
N ASN A 21 -9.02 6.68 -6.23
CA ASN A 21 -8.86 7.89 -5.44
C ASN A 21 -8.08 8.94 -6.25
N ASP A 22 -8.62 10.15 -6.45
CA ASP A 22 -7.96 11.17 -7.29
C ASP A 22 -6.72 11.82 -6.63
N ASP A 23 -5.88 11.11 -5.87
CA ASP A 23 -4.74 11.69 -5.14
C ASP A 23 -3.39 11.60 -5.90
N PRO A 24 -2.42 12.49 -5.60
CA PRO A 24 -1.13 12.50 -6.32
C PRO A 24 -0.35 11.19 -6.24
N THR A 25 -0.57 10.41 -5.17
CA THR A 25 0.02 9.09 -4.99
C THR A 25 -0.66 8.09 -5.92
N THR A 26 -1.99 8.05 -5.93
CA THR A 26 -2.76 7.20 -6.84
C THR A 26 -2.46 7.46 -8.31
N ARG A 27 -2.36 8.73 -8.72
CA ARG A 27 -2.00 9.06 -10.12
C ARG A 27 -0.63 8.53 -10.53
N GLN A 28 0.33 8.47 -9.61
CA GLN A 28 1.64 7.89 -9.91
C GLN A 28 1.59 6.37 -9.99
N VAL A 29 0.85 5.71 -9.10
CA VAL A 29 0.63 4.26 -9.16
C VAL A 29 -0.10 3.89 -10.45
N HIS A 30 -1.16 4.62 -10.81
CA HIS A 30 -1.90 4.43 -12.05
C HIS A 30 -0.99 4.59 -13.29
N ARG A 31 -0.16 5.63 -13.33
CA ARG A 31 0.82 5.80 -14.42
C ARG A 31 1.77 4.61 -14.55
N ALA A 32 2.26 4.08 -13.42
CA ALA A 32 3.15 2.94 -13.43
C ALA A 32 2.41 1.65 -13.85
N LEU A 33 1.15 1.47 -13.41
CA LEU A 33 0.29 0.34 -13.80
C LEU A 33 -0.03 0.36 -15.29
N THR A 34 -0.43 1.52 -15.85
CA THR A 34 -0.72 1.67 -17.29
C THR A 34 0.49 1.35 -18.17
N SER A 35 1.69 1.60 -17.67
CA SER A 35 2.93 1.25 -18.38
C SER A 35 3.37 -0.21 -18.20
N SER A 36 2.69 -0.97 -17.34
CA SER A 36 3.00 -2.38 -17.05
C SER A 36 1.98 -3.30 -17.70
N ASN A 37 2.31 -4.60 -17.82
CA ASN A 37 1.36 -5.62 -18.26
C ASN A 37 0.44 -6.13 -17.15
N LEU A 38 0.42 -5.47 -15.98
CA LEU A 38 -0.42 -5.87 -14.85
C LEU A 38 -1.85 -5.35 -15.06
N ASP A 39 -2.81 -6.27 -15.08
CA ASP A 39 -4.22 -5.91 -15.17
C ASP A 39 -4.66 -5.18 -13.89
N GLN A 40 -5.11 -3.93 -14.05
CA GLN A 40 -5.59 -3.10 -12.94
C GLN A 40 -6.81 -3.73 -12.26
N ALA A 41 -7.67 -4.45 -13.00
CA ALA A 41 -8.83 -5.12 -12.43
C ALA A 41 -8.45 -6.28 -11.48
N ARG A 42 -7.21 -6.77 -11.57
CA ARG A 42 -6.65 -7.81 -10.69
C ARG A 42 -5.81 -7.23 -9.54
N CYS A 43 -5.81 -5.90 -9.37
CA CYS A 43 -5.05 -5.22 -8.33
C CYS A 43 -5.96 -4.73 -7.21
N LEU A 44 -5.59 -5.02 -5.96
CA LEU A 44 -6.20 -4.42 -4.78
C LEU A 44 -5.22 -3.44 -4.11
N ARG A 45 -5.67 -2.21 -3.87
CA ARG A 45 -4.90 -1.23 -3.09
C ARG A 45 -5.36 -1.21 -1.64
N TRP A 46 -4.44 -1.47 -0.72
CA TRP A 46 -4.71 -1.41 0.72
C TRP A 46 -3.74 -0.50 1.48
N ASN A 47 -4.22 0.13 2.55
CA ASN A 47 -3.39 0.84 3.54
C ASN A 47 -3.15 -0.11 4.72
N VAL A 48 -1.89 -0.31 5.11
CA VAL A 48 -1.57 -1.21 6.22
C VAL A 48 -2.21 -0.77 7.53
N VAL A 49 -2.40 0.54 7.72
CA VAL A 49 -3.33 1.10 8.71
C VAL A 49 -4.55 1.61 7.95
N PRO A 50 -5.73 0.98 8.07
CA PRO A 50 -6.88 1.33 7.23
C PRO A 50 -7.67 2.57 7.71
N TRP A 51 -7.31 3.16 8.85
CA TRP A 51 -7.96 4.35 9.42
C TRP A 51 -7.04 5.57 9.51
N ALA A 52 -7.66 6.73 9.68
CA ALA A 52 -6.97 8.00 9.86
C ALA A 52 -6.10 8.01 11.12
N LEU A 53 -4.87 8.52 11.01
CA LEU A 53 -3.97 8.72 12.14
C LEU A 53 -3.75 10.22 12.37
N THR A 54 -4.22 10.71 13.52
CA THR A 54 -4.05 12.09 13.95
C THR A 54 -3.15 12.18 15.18
N GLY A 55 -2.34 13.22 15.25
CA GLY A 55 -1.53 13.58 16.42
C GLY A 55 -2.27 14.53 17.36
N PRO A 56 -1.59 15.00 18.42
CA PRO A 56 -2.04 16.14 19.22
C PRO A 56 -2.34 17.31 18.27
N GLU A 57 -3.43 18.03 18.49
CA GLU A 57 -3.95 19.10 17.59
C GLU A 57 -4.67 18.61 16.31
N GLY A 58 -4.94 17.32 16.16
CA GLY A 58 -5.75 16.79 15.05
C GLY A 58 -5.04 16.76 13.70
N ARG A 59 -3.73 17.04 13.66
CA ARG A 59 -2.92 16.99 12.44
C ARG A 59 -2.64 15.55 12.05
N LEU A 60 -2.67 15.24 10.75
CA LEU A 60 -2.28 13.92 10.26
C LEU A 60 -0.83 13.62 10.60
N ARG A 61 -0.58 12.36 10.96
CA ARG A 61 0.75 11.86 11.30
C ARG A 61 1.04 10.54 10.58
N ALA A 62 2.32 10.21 10.48
CA ALA A 62 2.75 8.89 9.99
C ALA A 62 2.38 7.78 10.99
N PRO A 63 2.23 6.52 10.52
CA PRO A 63 2.09 5.36 11.38
C PRO A 63 3.28 5.16 12.32
N ARG A 64 2.99 4.72 13.54
CA ARG A 64 3.93 4.21 14.54
C ARG A 64 3.78 2.69 14.62
N VAL A 65 4.71 2.05 15.33
CA VAL A 65 4.68 0.59 15.53
C VAL A 65 3.36 0.13 16.16
N ASP A 66 2.87 0.85 17.18
CA ASP A 66 1.61 0.50 17.84
C ASP A 66 0.42 0.55 16.87
N ASP A 67 0.37 1.54 15.96
CA ASP A 67 -0.70 1.61 14.95
C ASP A 67 -0.65 0.41 13.98
N LEU A 68 0.55 -0.07 13.66
CA LEU A 68 0.74 -1.24 12.79
C LEU A 68 0.31 -2.52 13.49
N GLU A 69 0.57 -2.64 14.80
CA GLU A 69 0.08 -3.76 15.60
C GLU A 69 -1.44 -3.76 15.70
N ASP A 70 -2.03 -2.60 16.01
CA ASP A 70 -3.47 -2.45 16.10
C ASP A 70 -4.16 -2.77 14.76
N ALA A 71 -3.52 -2.45 13.63
CA ALA A 71 -4.04 -2.72 12.30
C ALA A 71 -3.78 -4.13 11.76
N ARG A 72 -2.87 -4.90 12.38
CA ARG A 72 -2.51 -6.25 11.92
C ARG A 72 -3.69 -7.22 11.85
N PRO A 73 -4.67 -7.23 12.78
CA PRO A 73 -5.87 -8.05 12.64
C PRO A 73 -6.69 -7.72 11.39
N ALA A 74 -6.83 -6.43 11.06
CA ALA A 74 -7.56 -6.00 9.86
C ALA A 74 -6.85 -6.45 8.57
N LEU A 75 -5.53 -6.34 8.52
CA LEU A 75 -4.73 -6.87 7.42
C LEU A 75 -4.87 -8.40 7.31
N SER A 76 -4.86 -9.11 8.44
CA SER A 76 -4.99 -10.58 8.47
C SER A 76 -6.36 -11.03 7.94
N ALA A 77 -7.43 -10.35 8.38
CA ALA A 77 -8.79 -10.61 7.90
C ALA A 77 -8.91 -10.37 6.39
N LEU A 78 -8.36 -9.26 5.87
CA LEU A 78 -8.35 -9.01 4.43
C LEU A 78 -7.64 -10.14 3.66
N LEU A 79 -6.45 -10.53 4.10
CA LEU A 79 -5.63 -11.51 3.38
C LEU A 79 -6.23 -12.91 3.40
N ALA A 80 -7.00 -13.25 4.43
CA ALA A 80 -7.75 -14.51 4.48
C ALA A 80 -8.80 -14.61 3.37
N GLU A 81 -9.35 -13.48 2.91
CA GLU A 81 -10.34 -13.43 1.82
C GLU A 81 -9.69 -13.43 0.42
N LEU A 82 -8.40 -13.11 0.31
CA LEU A 82 -7.70 -13.02 -0.98
C LEU A 82 -7.04 -14.35 -1.37
N VAL A 83 -7.88 -15.34 -1.69
CA VAL A 83 -7.45 -16.71 -2.03
C VAL A 83 -6.53 -16.80 -3.25
N ASP A 84 -6.62 -15.82 -4.16
CA ASP A 84 -5.80 -15.76 -5.38
C ASP A 84 -4.65 -14.75 -5.28
N LEU A 85 -4.27 -14.31 -4.07
CA LEU A 85 -3.14 -13.38 -3.90
C LEU A 85 -1.83 -14.02 -4.36
N ARG A 86 -1.14 -13.37 -5.31
CA ARG A 86 0.12 -13.87 -5.90
C ARG A 86 1.37 -13.10 -5.50
N VAL A 87 1.22 -11.81 -5.17
CA VAL A 87 2.33 -10.90 -4.92
C VAL A 87 1.85 -9.71 -4.10
N VAL A 88 2.70 -9.24 -3.19
CA VAL A 88 2.47 -7.99 -2.43
C VAL A 88 3.54 -6.97 -2.77
N VAL A 89 3.12 -5.73 -3.02
CA VAL A 89 4.01 -4.60 -3.35
C VAL A 89 3.85 -3.52 -2.27
N PRO A 90 4.65 -3.56 -1.18
CA PRO A 90 4.61 -2.51 -0.18
C PRO A 90 5.22 -1.21 -0.70
N PHE A 91 4.47 -0.11 -0.56
CA PHE A 91 4.91 1.24 -0.94
C PHE A 91 5.28 2.05 0.31
N GLY A 92 6.57 2.29 0.50
CA GLY A 92 7.08 3.05 1.65
C GLY A 92 7.44 2.18 2.86
N GLY A 93 8.12 2.81 3.82
CA GLY A 93 8.68 2.12 4.98
C GLY A 93 7.61 1.56 5.91
N ALA A 94 6.58 2.34 6.24
CA ALA A 94 5.52 1.88 7.14
C ALA A 94 4.69 0.74 6.53
N ALA A 95 4.42 0.79 5.21
CA ALA A 95 3.73 -0.29 4.51
C ALA A 95 4.56 -1.58 4.51
N LEU A 96 5.87 -1.49 4.28
CA LEU A 96 6.77 -2.64 4.35
C LEU A 96 6.84 -3.20 5.76
N GLU A 97 7.03 -2.35 6.76
CA GLU A 97 7.11 -2.76 8.16
C GLU A 97 5.85 -3.51 8.58
N GLY A 98 4.65 -2.94 8.37
CA GLY A 98 3.42 -3.62 8.75
C GLY A 98 3.18 -4.94 8.00
N TRP A 99 3.59 -5.04 6.73
CA TRP A 99 3.58 -6.30 5.98
C TRP A 99 4.53 -7.34 6.57
N MET A 100 5.77 -6.95 6.89
CA MET A 100 6.75 -7.85 7.51
C MET A 100 6.33 -8.32 8.91
N ARG A 101 5.66 -7.45 9.68
CA ARG A 101 5.07 -7.81 10.97
C ARG A 101 3.93 -8.82 10.79
N TYR A 102 3.06 -8.65 9.81
CA TYR A 102 2.07 -9.68 9.47
C TYR A 102 2.75 -11.02 9.14
N LEU A 103 3.75 -11.02 8.25
CA LEU A 103 4.44 -12.25 7.84
C LEU A 103 5.14 -12.98 8.99
N THR A 104 5.60 -12.25 10.01
CA THR A 104 6.40 -12.82 11.11
C THR A 104 5.65 -13.01 12.42
N LEU A 105 4.50 -12.34 12.61
CA LEU A 105 3.74 -12.37 13.87
C LEU A 105 2.32 -12.93 13.73
N ALA A 106 1.78 -13.09 12.51
CA ALA A 106 0.51 -13.78 12.33
C ALA A 106 0.69 -15.30 12.52
N GLU A 107 -0.36 -15.97 13.02
CA GLU A 107 -0.33 -17.41 13.27
C GLU A 107 -0.28 -18.22 11.97
N HIS A 108 -1.03 -17.77 10.94
CA HIS A 108 -1.14 -18.42 9.64
C HIS A 108 -0.97 -17.39 8.50
N PRO A 109 0.24 -16.85 8.30
CA PRO A 109 0.47 -15.82 7.31
C PRO A 109 0.38 -16.40 5.89
N VAL A 110 -0.30 -15.67 5.01
CA VAL A 110 -0.21 -15.85 3.55
C VAL A 110 1.16 -15.36 3.09
N VAL A 111 2.02 -16.28 2.68
CA VAL A 111 3.38 -15.98 2.21
C VAL A 111 3.40 -15.96 0.69
N VAL A 112 3.70 -14.79 0.13
CA VAL A 112 3.82 -14.56 -1.31
C VAL A 112 5.08 -13.73 -1.60
N PRO A 113 5.61 -13.79 -2.84
CA PRO A 113 6.63 -12.86 -3.29
C PRO A 113 6.32 -11.40 -2.89
N THR A 114 7.33 -10.70 -2.37
CA THR A 114 7.21 -9.33 -1.91
C THR A 114 8.18 -8.44 -2.66
N LEU A 115 7.67 -7.38 -3.31
CA LEU A 115 8.46 -6.42 -4.09
C LEU A 115 8.29 -5.02 -3.49
N ALA A 116 9.14 -4.66 -2.54
CA ALA A 116 9.03 -3.37 -1.85
C ALA A 116 9.58 -2.19 -2.67
N VAL A 117 8.84 -1.09 -2.68
CA VAL A 117 9.18 0.12 -3.45
C VAL A 117 9.08 1.38 -2.57
N PRO A 118 9.79 2.47 -2.92
CA PRO A 118 9.65 3.73 -2.21
C PRO A 118 8.21 4.26 -2.27
N HIS A 119 7.80 5.01 -1.24
CA HIS A 119 6.48 5.65 -1.27
C HIS A 119 6.42 6.67 -2.42
N PRO A 120 5.34 6.71 -3.23
CA PRO A 120 5.24 7.60 -4.38
C PRO A 120 4.87 9.03 -3.97
N SER A 121 5.15 9.45 -2.74
CA SER A 121 4.81 10.81 -2.28
C SER A 121 5.79 11.83 -2.89
N PRO A 122 5.32 13.02 -3.30
CA PRO A 122 6.15 14.07 -3.88
C PRO A 122 7.27 14.58 -2.95
N ALA A 123 7.19 14.30 -1.64
CA ALA A 123 8.20 14.67 -0.65
C ALA A 123 9.61 14.12 -0.98
N ASN A 124 9.72 13.09 -1.82
CA ASN A 124 10.99 12.49 -2.26
C ASN A 124 11.57 13.12 -3.54
N GLY A 125 11.45 14.45 -3.71
CA GLY A 125 11.71 15.16 -4.96
C GLY A 125 13.05 14.87 -5.66
N HIS A 126 14.12 14.61 -4.90
CA HIS A 126 15.47 14.34 -5.44
C HIS A 126 15.65 12.94 -6.05
N ARG A 127 14.78 11.97 -5.72
CA ARG A 127 14.86 10.57 -6.21
C ARG A 127 13.60 10.12 -6.94
N ARG A 128 12.84 11.07 -7.48
CA ARG A 128 11.56 10.79 -8.15
C ARG A 128 11.70 9.83 -9.34
N GLN A 129 12.78 9.97 -10.12
CA GLN A 129 13.04 9.10 -11.27
C GLN A 129 13.35 7.67 -10.82
N GLU A 130 14.23 7.50 -9.84
CA GLU A 130 14.54 6.17 -9.27
C GLU A 130 13.29 5.52 -8.66
N ALA A 131 12.49 6.28 -7.90
CA ALA A 131 11.25 5.77 -7.30
C ALA A 131 10.25 5.30 -8.37
N LEU A 132 10.10 6.07 -9.47
CA LEU A 132 9.27 5.66 -10.60
C LEU A 132 9.82 4.39 -11.25
N GLN A 133 11.11 4.33 -11.55
CA GLN A 133 11.76 3.15 -12.16
C GLN A 133 11.57 1.90 -11.30
N ARG A 134 11.80 2.01 -9.98
CA ARG A 134 11.60 0.90 -9.03
C ARG A 134 10.14 0.46 -8.97
N THR A 135 9.20 1.41 -9.03
CA THR A 135 7.77 1.11 -9.05
C THR A 135 7.39 0.37 -10.32
N THR A 136 7.71 0.91 -11.50
CA THR A 136 7.42 0.28 -12.79
C THR A 136 8.00 -1.12 -12.86
N ALA A 137 9.28 -1.28 -12.51
CA ALA A 137 9.96 -2.56 -12.60
C ALA A 137 9.45 -3.59 -11.56
N ALA A 138 8.88 -3.15 -10.44
CA ALA A 138 8.21 -4.04 -9.49
C ALA A 138 6.85 -4.49 -10.03
N LEU A 139 6.08 -3.59 -10.65
CA LEU A 139 4.78 -3.91 -11.24
C LEU A 139 4.90 -4.84 -12.46
N GLU A 140 5.93 -4.66 -13.28
CA GLU A 140 6.23 -5.60 -14.38
C GLU A 140 6.53 -7.01 -13.87
N ARG A 141 7.38 -7.13 -12.85
CA ARG A 141 7.68 -8.42 -12.21
C ARG A 141 6.45 -9.03 -11.54
N ALA A 142 5.60 -8.21 -10.92
CA ALA A 142 4.33 -8.63 -10.37
C ALA A 142 3.39 -9.17 -11.47
N ALA A 143 3.36 -8.55 -12.66
CA ALA A 143 2.59 -9.03 -13.80
C ALA A 143 3.05 -10.44 -14.24
N ASP A 144 4.36 -10.67 -14.29
CA ASP A 144 4.92 -11.98 -14.66
C ASP A 144 4.57 -13.07 -13.62
N LEU A 145 4.50 -12.74 -12.33
CA LEU A 145 4.10 -13.66 -11.26
C LEU A 145 2.59 -14.00 -11.25
N CYS A 146 1.78 -13.18 -11.91
CA CYS A 146 0.33 -13.29 -11.99
C CYS A 146 -0.18 -13.96 -13.28
N ARG A 147 0.72 -14.37 -14.18
CA ARG A 147 0.43 -15.24 -15.32
C ARG A 147 0.28 -16.68 -14.88
#